data_AF-A0A6U1T275-F1
#
_entry.id   AF-A0A6U1T275-F1
#
_cell.length_a   1.000
_cell.length_b   1.000
_cell.length_c   1.000
_cell.angle_alpha   90.00
_cell.angle_beta   90.00
_cell.angle_gamma   90.00
#
_symmetry.space_group_name_H-M   'P 1'
#
loop_
_entity.id
_entity.type
_entity.pdbx_description
1 polymer ?
#
loop_
_entity_poly.entity_id
_entity_poly.type
_entity_poly.pdbx_seq_one_letter_code
_entity_poly.pdbx_strand_id
1 'polypeptide(L)'
;ENFSGNSQEVHRGGIRAPRLAVCLFSAMPIVSVKKELLHAALGEEYEQSAFEDLCFDFGIELDDVTSERAEIEKELGDNAKNLEAASDEVIYKIDIPANRYDLLCLEGIAKAIRVFLQKDPTPPTFTLTPKQTTMTVEKSVDSIRPHVVCAILRDITFTADSYRSFIELQDKFHQNIGRNRTLVSIGTHDLDKIQAPFYYRAMAPSEIKFVPLNRSKEMNGHELMKELESDLQLRRYLHIIRDSPVYPVICDSRGKVLSLPPIINGEYSKMSKDTKNILIEVTATDLTKANIVLNNMCAMFSGYCQKPYSIEQMSVINENGDSVHESLPDMNYREVSASLKYIRGLLDLKLPAEEVVSLLNKMMLPSSVDGDEYVKVQVPPTRSDILHECDIAEDVAIAYGYNNLNIVPPSTITTGGQQPINMLSDLLRHEMAFCGYTEVLSFALCAREENYAFLRHEEDNKCVTIGNPKTQEFQIGRTTLLVGLLKTLFNNKQLPLPIKLYEIADVILKDDKSDVGAVNERRLAMLYCDVHAGFEKLHGVVDEIMMKLNVSTERYYLDSESCNDEALFPGMRANVVVDKKTIGSVGVLHPEVITNFGLGFPVSVCEICIESFV
;
A
#
# COMPACT_ATOMS: atom_id res chain seq x y z
N GLU A 1 -26.60 51.42 -16.03
CA GLU A 1 -27.99 50.92 -16.08
C GLU A 1 -27.96 49.41 -15.91
N ASN A 2 -28.94 48.91 -15.18
CA ASN A 2 -29.02 47.59 -14.57
C ASN A 2 -28.94 46.43 -15.57
N PHE A 3 -28.22 45.37 -15.21
CA PHE A 3 -28.72 44.00 -15.39
C PHE A 3 -28.21 43.11 -14.24
N SER A 4 -29.07 42.94 -13.25
CA SER A 4 -29.10 41.81 -12.33
C SER A 4 -29.60 40.57 -13.08
N GLY A 5 -29.00 39.41 -12.83
CA GLY A 5 -29.43 38.15 -13.43
C GLY A 5 -28.80 36.93 -12.77
N ASN A 6 -29.53 36.36 -11.80
CA ASN A 6 -29.53 34.97 -11.36
C ASN A 6 -28.17 34.25 -11.15
N SER A 7 -27.69 34.31 -9.91
CA SER A 7 -26.89 33.24 -9.31
C SER A 7 -27.80 32.01 -9.06
N GLN A 8 -27.84 31.09 -10.03
CA GLN A 8 -28.32 29.73 -9.78
C GLN A 8 -27.23 28.94 -9.05
N GLU A 9 -27.57 28.45 -7.87
CA GLU A 9 -26.83 27.43 -7.13
C GLU A 9 -26.63 26.19 -8.02
N VAL A 10 -25.40 25.96 -8.45
CA VAL A 10 -25.00 24.68 -9.03
C VAL A 10 -24.71 23.76 -7.85
N HIS A 11 -25.69 22.93 -7.50
CA HIS A 11 -25.47 21.75 -6.67
C HIS A 11 -24.33 20.91 -7.27
N ARG A 12 -23.16 20.94 -6.61
CA ARG A 12 -22.09 19.98 -6.86
C ARG A 12 -22.52 18.62 -6.30
N GLY A 13 -23.32 17.90 -7.07
CA GLY A 13 -23.53 16.47 -6.90
C GLY A 13 -22.21 15.75 -7.21
N GLY A 14 -21.39 15.53 -6.19
CA GLY A 14 -20.20 14.69 -6.28
C GLY A 14 -20.62 13.25 -6.52
N ILE A 15 -20.60 12.81 -7.79
CA ILE A 15 -20.69 11.40 -8.13
C ILE A 15 -19.36 10.77 -7.69
N ARG A 16 -19.32 10.21 -6.48
CA ARG A 16 -18.23 9.34 -6.03
C ARG A 16 -18.22 8.13 -6.96
N ALA A 17 -17.22 8.07 -7.84
CA ALA A 17 -16.91 6.86 -8.60
C ALA A 17 -16.64 5.70 -7.62
N PRO A 18 -17.13 4.48 -7.90
CA PRO A 18 -16.82 3.32 -7.06
C PRO A 18 -15.31 3.09 -7.15
N ARG A 19 -14.62 3.21 -6.00
CA ARG A 19 -13.19 2.89 -5.86
C ARG A 19 -13.00 1.43 -6.30
N LEU A 20 -12.56 1.21 -7.54
CA LEU A 20 -11.98 -0.07 -7.95
C LEU A 20 -10.78 -0.31 -7.05
N ALA A 21 -10.76 -1.49 -6.44
CA ALA A 21 -9.73 -1.95 -5.52
C ALA A 21 -8.33 -1.87 -6.17
N VAL A 22 -7.59 -0.82 -5.83
CA VAL A 22 -6.15 -0.73 -6.03
C VAL A 22 -5.51 -1.63 -4.98
N CYS A 23 -5.35 -2.91 -5.33
CA CYS A 23 -4.53 -3.83 -4.54
C CYS A 23 -3.04 -3.50 -4.73
N LEU A 24 -2.32 -3.45 -3.59
CA LEU A 24 -0.85 -3.50 -3.41
C LEU A 24 -0.08 -2.17 -3.26
N PHE A 25 -0.75 -1.08 -2.85
CA PHE A 25 -0.10 -0.14 -1.92
C PHE A 25 -0.65 -0.41 -0.53
N SER A 26 0.20 -0.32 0.50
CA SER A 26 -0.22 -0.48 1.90
C SER A 26 -1.45 0.39 2.14
N ALA A 27 -2.64 -0.22 2.25
CA ALA A 27 -3.81 0.51 2.71
C ALA A 27 -3.41 1.16 4.03
N MET A 28 -3.64 2.47 4.15
CA MET A 28 -3.34 3.16 5.40
C MET A 28 -4.15 2.48 6.52
N PRO A 29 -3.53 2.24 7.69
CA PRO A 29 -4.18 1.50 8.74
C PRO A 29 -5.33 2.28 9.35
N ILE A 30 -6.55 1.82 9.07
CA ILE A 30 -7.77 2.36 9.69
C ILE A 30 -7.96 1.74 11.08
N VAL A 31 -8.20 2.56 12.10
CA VAL A 31 -8.57 2.14 13.47
C VAL A 31 -10.03 2.49 13.71
N SER A 32 -10.82 1.50 14.16
CA SER A 32 -12.24 1.69 14.45
C SER A 32 -12.44 1.91 15.93
N VAL A 33 -12.91 3.10 16.33
CA VAL A 33 -13.08 3.48 17.73
C VAL A 33 -14.51 3.94 18.01
N LYS A 34 -15.07 3.53 19.14
CA LYS A 34 -16.37 4.04 19.58
C LYS A 34 -16.24 5.51 19.96
N LYS A 35 -17.12 6.35 19.42
CA LYS A 35 -17.13 7.81 19.64
C LYS A 35 -17.16 8.16 21.13
N GLU A 36 -18.09 7.56 21.87
CA GLU A 36 -18.29 7.84 23.31
C GLU A 36 -17.05 7.49 24.14
N LEU A 37 -16.42 6.35 23.84
CA LEU A 37 -15.19 5.94 24.53
C LEU A 37 -14.02 6.85 24.21
N LEU A 38 -13.89 7.27 22.95
CA LEU A 38 -12.83 8.19 22.55
C LEU A 38 -13.02 9.56 23.24
N HIS A 39 -14.22 10.12 23.23
CA HIS A 39 -14.50 11.39 23.91
C HIS A 39 -14.27 11.30 25.43
N ALA A 40 -14.70 10.20 26.05
CA ALA A 40 -14.44 9.94 27.46
C ALA A 40 -12.93 9.86 27.74
N ALA A 41 -12.16 9.21 26.86
CA ALA A 41 -10.71 9.13 26.98
C ALA A 41 -10.05 10.51 26.80
N LEU A 42 -10.54 11.36 25.89
CA LEU A 42 -10.06 12.74 25.67
C LEU A 42 -10.48 13.70 26.81
N GLY A 43 -11.50 13.35 27.60
CA GLY A 43 -12.03 14.12 28.71
C GLY A 43 -12.99 15.24 28.33
N GLU A 44 -13.33 15.38 27.06
CA GLU A 44 -14.26 16.37 26.52
C GLU A 44 -15.05 15.78 25.35
N GLU A 45 -16.27 16.26 25.14
CA GLU A 45 -17.08 15.92 23.98
C GLU A 45 -16.79 16.86 22.82
N TYR A 46 -16.51 16.30 21.65
CA TYR A 46 -16.27 17.06 20.42
C TYR A 46 -17.47 16.97 19.48
N GLU A 47 -17.81 18.10 18.84
CA GLU A 47 -18.61 18.05 17.62
C GLU A 47 -17.79 17.35 16.52
N GLN A 48 -18.46 16.68 15.59
CA GLN A 48 -17.79 15.94 14.53
C GLN A 48 -16.85 16.83 13.69
N SER A 49 -17.31 18.02 13.28
CA SER A 49 -16.50 18.98 12.52
C SER A 49 -15.25 19.42 13.29
N ALA A 50 -15.39 19.73 14.57
CA ALA A 50 -14.27 20.11 15.43
C ALA A 50 -13.27 18.95 15.62
N PHE A 51 -13.76 17.69 15.64
CA PHE A 51 -12.89 16.52 15.71
C PHE A 51 -12.18 16.26 14.37
N GLU A 52 -12.84 16.51 13.24
CA GLU A 52 -12.22 16.45 11.91
C GLU A 52 -11.08 17.47 11.79
N ASP A 53 -11.30 18.72 12.23
CA ASP A 53 -10.26 19.75 12.26
C ASP A 53 -9.08 19.35 13.16
N LEU A 54 -9.36 18.80 14.35
CA LEU A 54 -8.33 18.29 15.26
C LEU A 54 -7.54 17.14 14.66
N CYS A 55 -8.20 16.23 13.95
CA CYS A 55 -7.55 15.14 13.24
C CYS A 55 -6.59 15.70 12.19
N PHE A 56 -7.07 16.64 11.37
CA PHE A 56 -6.28 17.29 10.33
C PHE A 56 -5.05 18.01 10.89
N ASP A 57 -5.21 18.78 11.97
CA ASP A 57 -4.10 19.49 12.63
C ASP A 57 -3.03 18.53 13.20
N PHE A 58 -3.44 17.35 13.66
CA PHE A 58 -2.52 16.33 14.17
C PHE A 58 -1.91 15.45 13.06
N GLY A 59 -2.48 15.45 11.85
CA GLY A 59 -2.03 14.62 10.73
C GLY A 59 -2.67 13.23 10.66
N ILE A 60 -3.88 13.07 11.21
CA ILE A 60 -4.74 11.88 11.05
C ILE A 60 -6.03 12.28 10.32
N GLU A 61 -6.76 11.33 9.73
CA GLU A 61 -7.99 11.63 8.98
C GLU A 61 -9.16 10.84 9.54
N LEU A 62 -10.31 11.49 9.71
CA LEU A 62 -11.56 10.78 9.98
C LEU A 62 -12.16 10.31 8.64
N ASP A 63 -11.88 9.06 8.24
CA ASP A 63 -12.28 8.51 6.93
C ASP A 63 -13.79 8.27 6.84
N ASP A 64 -14.40 7.73 7.90
CA ASP A 64 -15.84 7.45 7.92
C ASP A 64 -16.42 7.47 9.34
N VAL A 65 -17.73 7.74 9.43
CA VAL A 65 -18.52 7.66 10.66
C VAL A 65 -19.66 6.69 10.41
N THR A 66 -19.61 5.52 11.06
CA THR A 66 -20.51 4.39 10.81
C THR A 66 -21.04 3.81 12.11
N SER A 67 -21.90 2.80 12.04
CA SER A 67 -22.33 1.96 13.17
C SER A 67 -22.32 0.51 12.74
N GLU A 68 -22.28 -0.44 13.68
CA GLU A 68 -22.32 -1.88 13.37
C GLU A 68 -23.55 -2.23 12.53
N ARG A 69 -24.68 -1.58 12.83
CA ARG A 69 -25.91 -1.70 12.04
C ARG A 69 -25.73 -1.21 10.60
N ALA A 70 -25.21 0.00 10.42
CA ALA A 70 -25.02 0.59 9.09
C ALA A 70 -24.04 -0.22 8.22
N GLU A 71 -23.04 -0.86 8.83
CA GLU A 71 -22.11 -1.75 8.13
C GLU A 71 -22.79 -3.03 7.65
N ILE A 72 -23.56 -3.68 8.53
CA ILE A 72 -24.33 -4.90 8.19
C ILE A 72 -25.34 -4.59 7.07
N GLU A 73 -26.03 -3.46 7.15
CA GLU A 73 -26.96 -3.01 6.10
C GLU A 73 -26.24 -2.81 4.75
N LYS A 74 -25.04 -2.22 4.77
CA LYS A 74 -24.24 -1.95 3.56
C LYS A 74 -23.66 -3.21 2.92
N GLU A 75 -23.26 -4.20 3.71
CA GLU A 75 -22.63 -5.44 3.20
C GLU A 75 -23.64 -6.53 2.82
N LEU A 76 -24.71 -6.70 3.60
CA LEU A 76 -25.65 -7.82 3.47
C LEU A 76 -27.02 -7.42 2.90
N GLY A 77 -27.29 -6.11 2.74
CA GLY A 77 -28.58 -5.57 2.30
C GLY A 77 -29.73 -5.86 3.29
N ASP A 78 -30.97 -5.57 2.89
CA ASP A 78 -32.19 -5.67 3.73
C ASP A 78 -32.52 -7.09 4.27
N ASN A 79 -31.76 -8.13 3.90
CA ASN A 79 -32.02 -9.52 4.30
C ASN A 79 -31.25 -9.98 5.57
N ALA A 80 -30.64 -9.06 6.31
CA ALA A 80 -29.85 -9.40 7.48
C ALA A 80 -30.71 -9.77 8.71
N LYS A 81 -30.84 -11.07 8.98
CA LYS A 81 -31.46 -11.64 10.21
C LYS A 81 -30.81 -11.22 11.53
N ASN A 82 -29.69 -10.47 11.48
CA ASN A 82 -28.91 -10.04 12.64
C ASN A 82 -29.03 -8.53 12.94
N LEU A 83 -29.88 -7.78 12.23
CA LEU A 83 -30.04 -6.32 12.46
C LEU A 83 -30.54 -5.98 13.86
N GLU A 84 -31.40 -6.80 14.45
CA GLU A 84 -31.95 -6.56 15.80
C GLU A 84 -30.91 -6.75 16.92
N ALA A 85 -29.77 -7.39 16.64
CA ALA A 85 -28.68 -7.61 17.59
C ALA A 85 -27.49 -6.66 17.36
N ALA A 86 -27.52 -5.84 16.31
CA ALA A 86 -26.44 -4.93 15.94
C ALA A 86 -26.52 -3.62 16.75
N SER A 87 -25.37 -3.12 17.20
CA SER A 87 -25.32 -1.87 17.95
C SER A 87 -25.50 -0.65 17.03
N ASP A 88 -26.32 0.31 17.47
CA ASP A 88 -26.45 1.65 16.87
C ASP A 88 -25.40 2.64 17.39
N GLU A 89 -24.42 2.17 18.18
CA GLU A 89 -23.31 3.00 18.65
C GLU A 89 -22.48 3.54 17.48
N VAL A 90 -22.14 4.84 17.58
CA VAL A 90 -21.36 5.54 16.56
C VAL A 90 -19.89 5.15 16.66
N ILE A 91 -19.33 4.68 15.55
CA ILE A 91 -17.94 4.26 15.37
C ILE A 91 -17.26 5.22 14.42
N TYR A 92 -16.15 5.79 14.88
CA TYR A 92 -15.23 6.56 14.07
C TYR A 92 -14.19 5.63 13.43
N LYS A 93 -14.02 5.75 12.12
CA LYS A 93 -12.94 5.12 11.38
C LYS A 93 -11.88 6.17 11.13
N ILE A 94 -10.79 6.06 11.89
CA ILE A 94 -9.69 7.01 11.85
C ILE A 94 -8.57 6.38 11.03
N ASP A 95 -8.16 7.06 9.97
CA ASP A 95 -7.00 6.69 9.17
C ASP A 95 -5.71 7.21 9.82
N ILE A 96 -4.74 6.31 9.96
CA ILE A 96 -3.52 6.54 10.74
C ILE A 96 -2.30 6.39 9.82
N PRO A 97 -1.27 7.25 9.95
CA PRO A 97 -0.01 7.07 9.25
C PRO A 97 0.65 5.71 9.54
N ALA A 98 1.06 5.00 8.50
CA ALA A 98 1.62 3.64 8.62
C ALA A 98 2.98 3.57 9.37
N ASN A 99 3.65 4.71 9.56
CA ASN A 99 4.87 4.85 10.35
C ASN A 99 4.61 4.96 11.87
N ARG A 100 3.41 5.37 12.29
CA ARG A 100 3.05 5.62 13.70
C ARG A 100 2.33 4.44 14.33
N TYR A 101 3.11 3.44 14.73
CA TYR A 101 2.63 2.21 15.37
C TYR A 101 1.95 2.44 16.73
N ASP A 102 2.29 3.55 17.40
CA ASP A 102 1.71 3.96 18.66
C ASP A 102 0.24 4.35 18.54
N LEU A 103 -0.22 4.74 17.36
CA LEU A 103 -1.58 5.22 17.10
C LEU A 103 -2.55 4.13 16.62
N LEU A 104 -2.14 2.85 16.64
CA LEU A 104 -2.97 1.74 16.13
C LEU A 104 -4.08 1.26 17.09
N CYS A 105 -4.30 1.98 18.20
CA CYS A 105 -5.33 1.67 19.20
C CYS A 105 -5.92 2.93 19.81
N LEU A 106 -7.09 2.81 20.44
CA LEU A 106 -7.77 3.92 21.11
C LEU A 106 -6.88 4.58 22.18
N GLU A 107 -6.18 3.77 22.96
CA GLU A 107 -5.31 4.22 24.05
C GLU A 107 -4.19 5.11 23.53
N GLY A 108 -3.58 4.72 22.42
CA GLY A 108 -2.51 5.46 21.76
C GLY A 108 -2.99 6.77 21.15
N ILE A 109 -4.10 6.74 20.39
CA ILE A 109 -4.71 7.93 19.77
C ILE A 109 -5.12 8.94 20.84
N ALA A 110 -5.90 8.51 21.84
CA ALA A 110 -6.38 9.39 22.89
C ALA A 110 -5.23 10.05 23.65
N LYS A 111 -4.17 9.29 23.93
CA LYS A 111 -2.99 9.80 24.62
C LYS A 111 -2.21 10.81 23.79
N ALA A 112 -1.95 10.49 22.52
CA ALA A 112 -1.23 11.38 21.62
C ALA A 112 -1.96 12.71 21.44
N ILE A 113 -3.28 12.67 21.22
CA ILE A 113 -4.12 13.86 21.08
C ILE A 113 -4.15 14.66 22.39
N ARG A 114 -4.24 14.01 23.56
CA ARG A 114 -4.20 14.71 24.86
C ARG A 114 -2.90 15.45 25.11
N VAL A 115 -1.76 14.85 24.72
CA VAL A 115 -0.44 15.49 24.82
C VAL A 115 -0.35 16.65 23.81
N PHE A 116 -0.86 16.47 22.60
CA PHE A 116 -0.91 17.50 21.57
C PHE A 116 -1.74 18.73 22.00
N LEU A 117 -2.89 18.49 22.62
CA LEU A 117 -3.75 19.50 23.24
C LEU A 117 -3.20 20.04 24.57
N GLN A 118 -2.03 19.57 25.02
CA GLN A 118 -1.38 19.96 26.27
C GLN A 118 -2.20 19.69 27.55
N LYS A 119 -3.20 18.79 27.48
CA LYS A 119 -3.98 18.36 28.65
C LYS A 119 -3.14 17.48 29.58
N ASP A 120 -2.32 16.61 29.01
CA ASP A 120 -1.34 15.78 29.74
C ASP A 120 0.07 16.06 29.19
N PRO A 121 0.78 17.10 29.67
CA PRO A 121 2.01 17.58 29.03
C PRO A 121 3.21 16.64 29.16
N THR A 122 3.14 15.62 30.01
CA THR A 122 4.24 14.68 30.25
C THR A 122 3.89 13.29 29.73
N PRO A 123 4.72 12.70 28.84
CA PRO A 123 4.55 11.31 28.45
C PRO A 123 4.78 10.37 29.65
N PRO A 124 4.28 9.13 29.59
CA PRO A 124 4.37 8.16 30.67
C PRO A 124 5.82 7.79 30.95
N THR A 125 6.17 7.70 32.23
CA THR A 125 7.39 7.03 32.64
C THR A 125 7.08 5.56 32.90
N PHE A 126 7.81 4.67 32.24
CA PHE A 126 7.65 3.22 32.42
C PHE A 126 8.50 2.75 33.60
N THR A 127 7.88 2.02 34.51
CA THR A 127 8.58 1.39 35.64
C THR A 127 8.82 -0.08 35.32
N LEU A 128 10.09 -0.47 35.27
CA LEU A 128 10.49 -1.84 34.98
C LEU A 128 10.71 -2.60 36.29
N THR A 129 9.93 -3.64 36.54
CA THR A 129 10.10 -4.49 37.74
C THR A 129 11.05 -5.66 37.45
N PRO A 130 11.86 -6.09 38.44
CA PRO A 130 12.95 -7.04 38.24
C PRO A 130 12.48 -8.43 37.78
N LYS A 131 13.37 -9.08 37.04
CA LYS A 131 13.19 -10.37 36.35
C LYS A 131 12.89 -11.51 37.33
N GLN A 132 11.72 -12.13 37.21
CA GLN A 132 11.39 -13.36 37.94
C GLN A 132 11.32 -14.59 37.03
N THR A 133 11.15 -14.38 35.73
CA THR A 133 10.79 -15.44 34.78
C THR A 133 11.70 -15.40 33.54
N THR A 134 12.02 -16.59 33.01
CA THR A 134 12.88 -16.76 31.83
C THR A 134 12.18 -17.52 30.71
N MET A 135 12.58 -17.21 29.48
CA MET A 135 12.23 -17.94 28.25
C MET A 135 13.51 -18.55 27.66
N THR A 136 13.57 -19.87 27.53
CA THR A 136 14.70 -20.57 26.91
C THR A 136 14.45 -20.77 25.42
N VAL A 137 15.38 -20.31 24.58
CA VAL A 137 15.33 -20.45 23.11
C VAL A 137 16.25 -21.58 22.69
N GLU A 138 15.66 -22.56 22.01
CA GLU A 138 16.37 -23.71 21.49
C GLU A 138 16.94 -23.46 20.09
N LYS A 139 18.12 -24.03 19.81
CA LYS A 139 18.79 -23.85 18.50
C LYS A 139 17.97 -24.43 17.34
N SER A 140 17.04 -25.33 17.66
CA SER A 140 16.11 -25.92 16.70
C SER A 140 15.27 -24.87 15.93
N VAL A 141 15.01 -23.70 16.53
CA VAL A 141 14.19 -22.65 15.90
C VAL A 141 14.91 -21.81 14.85
N ASP A 142 16.24 -21.86 14.79
CA ASP A 142 17.06 -21.04 13.86
C ASP A 142 16.71 -21.30 12.39
N SER A 143 16.29 -22.53 12.10
CA SER A 143 15.94 -22.98 10.75
C SER A 143 14.63 -22.38 10.21
N ILE A 144 13.80 -21.79 11.07
CA ILE A 144 12.49 -21.27 10.69
C ILE A 144 12.22 -19.86 11.20
N ARG A 145 12.41 -19.62 12.50
CA ARG A 145 12.03 -18.36 13.16
C ARG A 145 12.90 -18.15 14.41
N PRO A 146 14.10 -17.58 14.26
CA PRO A 146 15.16 -17.61 15.28
C PRO A 146 14.87 -16.77 16.53
N HIS A 147 14.03 -15.74 16.44
CA HIS A 147 13.92 -14.75 17.52
C HIS A 147 12.61 -14.88 18.29
N VAL A 148 12.69 -14.70 19.60
CA VAL A 148 11.54 -14.50 20.48
C VAL A 148 11.86 -13.43 21.52
N VAL A 149 10.90 -12.55 21.75
CA VAL A 149 10.96 -11.50 22.77
C VAL A 149 9.68 -11.55 23.59
N CYS A 150 9.77 -11.33 24.89
CA CYS A 150 8.62 -11.53 25.78
C CYS A 150 8.59 -10.49 26.91
N ALA A 151 7.40 -10.26 27.46
CA ALA A 151 7.15 -9.37 28.59
C ALA A 151 5.97 -9.89 29.43
N ILE A 152 5.90 -9.45 30.69
CA ILE A 152 4.76 -9.75 31.56
C ILE A 152 4.08 -8.44 32.00
N LEU A 153 2.75 -8.42 31.94
CA LEU A 153 1.90 -7.39 32.55
C LEU A 153 1.16 -8.01 33.74
N ARG A 154 1.33 -7.43 34.93
CA ARG A 154 0.71 -7.90 36.18
C ARG A 154 -0.49 -7.07 36.57
N ASP A 155 -1.48 -7.73 37.17
CA ASP A 155 -2.66 -7.09 37.77
C ASP A 155 -3.40 -6.14 36.81
N ILE A 156 -3.54 -6.55 35.55
CA ILE A 156 -4.29 -5.79 34.55
C ILE A 156 -5.80 -5.87 34.82
N THR A 157 -6.50 -4.80 34.49
CA THR A 157 -7.97 -4.77 34.58
C THR A 157 -8.55 -4.47 33.22
N PHE A 158 -9.20 -5.48 32.62
CA PHE A 158 -9.89 -5.32 31.36
C PHE A 158 -11.37 -4.98 31.56
N THR A 159 -11.84 -4.03 30.75
CA THR A 159 -13.26 -3.89 30.42
C THR A 159 -13.54 -4.67 29.14
N ALA A 160 -14.82 -4.80 28.76
CA ALA A 160 -15.17 -5.42 27.49
C ALA A 160 -14.52 -4.71 26.30
N ASP A 161 -14.47 -3.38 26.33
CA ASP A 161 -13.91 -2.57 25.26
C ASP A 161 -12.37 -2.56 25.28
N SER A 162 -11.71 -2.49 26.43
CA SER A 162 -10.23 -2.53 26.46
C SER A 162 -9.68 -3.92 26.11
N TYR A 163 -10.40 -5.00 26.44
CA TYR A 163 -10.06 -6.34 25.95
C TYR A 163 -10.21 -6.43 24.43
N ARG A 164 -11.27 -5.84 23.84
CA ARG A 164 -11.42 -5.79 22.38
C ARG A 164 -10.31 -4.96 21.74
N SER A 165 -9.98 -3.79 22.30
CA SER A 165 -8.87 -2.94 21.84
C SER A 165 -7.54 -3.70 21.84
N PHE A 166 -7.29 -4.51 22.88
CA PHE A 166 -6.08 -5.33 22.99
C PHE A 166 -5.95 -6.35 21.85
N ILE A 167 -7.03 -7.07 21.55
CA ILE A 167 -7.05 -8.06 20.46
C ILE A 167 -6.97 -7.35 19.10
N GLU A 168 -7.66 -6.22 18.93
CA GLU A 168 -7.59 -5.43 17.70
C GLU A 168 -6.18 -4.92 17.43
N LEU A 169 -5.48 -4.38 18.44
CA LEU A 169 -4.09 -3.94 18.30
C LEU A 169 -3.17 -5.10 17.87
N GLN A 170 -3.36 -6.28 18.46
CA GLN A 170 -2.61 -7.48 18.08
C GLN A 170 -2.82 -7.82 16.59
N ASP A 171 -4.07 -7.81 16.12
CA ASP A 171 -4.40 -8.09 14.72
C ASP A 171 -3.86 -7.03 13.76
N LYS A 172 -3.90 -5.74 14.14
CA LYS A 172 -3.30 -4.64 13.37
C LYS A 172 -1.79 -4.81 13.23
N PHE A 173 -1.09 -5.18 14.31
CA PHE A 173 0.35 -5.48 14.22
C PHE A 173 0.65 -6.70 13.34
N HIS A 174 -0.16 -7.76 13.43
CA HIS A 174 0.02 -8.94 12.58
C HIS A 174 -0.12 -8.60 11.09
N GLN A 175 -1.09 -7.76 10.72
CA GLN A 175 -1.36 -7.35 9.34
C GLN A 175 -0.29 -6.40 8.82
N ASN A 176 0.04 -5.35 9.59
CA ASN A 176 0.92 -4.26 9.17
C ASN A 176 2.40 -4.62 9.34
N ILE A 177 3.01 -4.28 10.48
CA ILE A 177 4.44 -4.47 10.75
C ILE A 177 4.87 -5.95 10.65
N GLY A 178 3.96 -6.87 11.00
CA GLY A 178 4.16 -8.32 10.90
C GLY A 178 4.06 -8.88 9.49
N ARG A 179 3.62 -8.10 8.49
CA ARG A 179 3.35 -8.54 7.10
C ARG A 179 2.55 -9.85 7.07
N ASN A 180 1.34 -9.82 7.60
CA ASN A 180 0.50 -11.00 7.78
C ASN A 180 1.22 -12.12 8.55
N ARG A 181 1.79 -11.79 9.72
CA ARG A 181 2.52 -12.69 10.63
C ARG A 181 3.83 -13.32 10.10
N THR A 182 4.17 -13.06 8.84
CA THR A 182 5.39 -13.56 8.18
C THR A 182 6.65 -13.12 8.93
N LEU A 183 6.74 -11.84 9.31
CA LEU A 183 7.90 -11.30 10.02
C LEU A 183 7.77 -11.40 11.53
N VAL A 184 6.60 -11.03 12.07
CA VAL A 184 6.35 -10.95 13.53
C VAL A 184 5.01 -11.58 13.88
N SER A 185 5.00 -12.45 14.88
CA SER A 185 3.80 -13.11 15.39
C SER A 185 3.75 -12.97 16.90
N ILE A 186 2.76 -12.22 17.34
CA ILE A 186 2.41 -12.04 18.75
C ILE A 186 1.50 -13.18 19.18
N GLY A 187 1.81 -13.81 20.30
CA GLY A 187 0.84 -14.53 21.09
C GLY A 187 0.75 -13.94 22.49
N THR A 188 -0.37 -14.23 23.14
CA THR A 188 -0.78 -13.65 24.41
C THR A 188 -1.43 -14.73 25.25
N HIS A 189 -1.03 -14.79 26.50
CA HIS A 189 -1.29 -15.93 27.37
C HIS A 189 -1.71 -15.49 28.77
N ASP A 190 -2.70 -16.19 29.33
CA ASP A 190 -3.09 -16.07 30.72
C ASP A 190 -2.01 -16.71 31.61
N LEU A 191 -1.23 -15.86 32.30
CA LEU A 191 -0.09 -16.28 33.09
C LEU A 191 -0.51 -17.13 34.30
N ASP A 192 -1.72 -16.95 34.82
CA ASP A 192 -2.22 -17.69 35.99
C ASP A 192 -2.52 -19.16 35.68
N LYS A 193 -2.68 -19.50 34.39
CA LYS A 193 -2.92 -20.87 33.93
C LYS A 193 -1.64 -21.62 33.58
N ILE A 194 -0.53 -20.94 33.33
CA ILE A 194 0.71 -21.54 32.81
C ILE A 194 1.81 -21.53 33.88
N GLN A 195 2.88 -22.31 33.66
CA GLN A 195 3.95 -22.45 34.65
C GLN A 195 5.33 -22.17 34.03
N ALA A 196 6.04 -21.22 34.62
CA ALA A 196 7.43 -20.92 34.28
C ALA A 196 8.41 -22.04 34.72
N PRO A 197 9.64 -22.12 34.17
CA PRO A 197 10.15 -21.38 33.00
C PRO A 197 9.50 -21.82 31.69
N PHE A 198 9.63 -20.98 30.64
CA PHE A 198 9.05 -21.23 29.32
C PHE A 198 10.14 -21.64 28.31
N TYR A 199 9.75 -22.37 27.27
CA TYR A 199 10.65 -22.88 26.24
C TYR A 199 10.12 -22.57 24.85
N TYR A 200 10.97 -22.02 23.98
CA TYR A 200 10.70 -21.81 22.56
C TYR A 200 11.55 -22.78 21.73
N ARG A 201 10.89 -23.72 21.05
CA ARG A 201 11.54 -24.85 20.36
C ARG A 201 10.86 -25.18 19.04
N ALA A 202 11.56 -25.85 18.14
CA ALA A 202 10.96 -26.39 16.92
C ALA A 202 10.79 -27.91 17.03
N MET A 203 9.57 -28.40 16.82
CA MET A 203 9.21 -29.83 16.94
C MET A 203 8.69 -30.37 15.61
N ALA A 204 8.85 -31.67 15.38
CA ALA A 204 8.27 -32.30 14.20
C ALA A 204 6.73 -32.23 14.27
N PRO A 205 6.00 -31.95 13.17
CA PRO A 205 4.54 -31.80 13.20
C PRO A 205 3.78 -32.99 13.80
N SER A 206 4.33 -34.20 13.67
CA SER A 206 3.76 -35.43 14.23
C SER A 206 3.89 -35.56 15.76
N GLU A 207 4.86 -34.88 16.37
CA GLU A 207 5.17 -34.97 17.81
C GLU A 207 4.38 -33.95 18.63
N ILE A 208 3.86 -32.92 17.97
CA ILE A 208 3.09 -31.85 18.61
C ILE A 208 1.75 -32.42 19.06
N LYS A 209 1.38 -32.14 20.31
CA LYS A 209 0.05 -32.41 20.87
C LYS A 209 -0.51 -31.11 21.42
N PHE A 210 -1.59 -30.65 20.82
CA PHE A 210 -2.07 -29.29 21.07
C PHE A 210 -3.58 -29.21 20.86
N VAL A 211 -4.25 -28.45 21.74
CA VAL A 211 -5.67 -28.09 21.60
C VAL A 211 -5.73 -26.63 21.13
N PRO A 212 -6.04 -26.39 19.85
CA PRO A 212 -6.08 -25.03 19.30
C PRO A 212 -7.22 -24.20 19.88
N LEU A 213 -7.05 -22.88 19.85
CA LEU A 213 -8.05 -21.91 20.32
C LEU A 213 -9.43 -22.19 19.69
N ASN A 214 -10.47 -22.14 20.53
CA ASN A 214 -11.87 -22.40 20.18
C ASN A 214 -12.12 -23.79 19.59
N ARG A 215 -11.31 -24.79 19.97
CA ARG A 215 -11.52 -26.21 19.69
C ARG A 215 -11.40 -27.02 20.97
N SER A 216 -12.00 -28.20 20.97
CA SER A 216 -12.01 -29.12 22.11
C SER A 216 -11.15 -30.36 21.91
N LYS A 217 -10.81 -30.68 20.65
CA LYS A 217 -10.06 -31.89 20.31
C LYS A 217 -8.56 -31.60 20.26
N GLU A 218 -7.79 -32.49 20.89
CA GLU A 218 -6.33 -32.50 20.77
C GLU A 218 -5.92 -33.05 19.40
N MET A 219 -4.98 -32.35 18.76
CA MET A 219 -4.53 -32.65 17.40
C MET A 219 -3.01 -32.53 17.29
N ASN A 220 -2.45 -33.21 16.30
CA ASN A 220 -1.08 -33.02 15.87
C ASN A 220 -0.98 -31.89 14.81
N GLY A 221 0.25 -31.49 14.47
CA GLY A 221 0.50 -30.40 13.53
C GLY A 221 -0.07 -30.66 12.13
N HIS A 222 -0.03 -31.90 11.64
CA HIS A 222 -0.58 -32.23 10.31
C HIS A 222 -2.11 -32.19 10.29
N GLU A 223 -2.76 -32.72 11.33
CA GLU A 223 -4.21 -32.67 11.50
C GLU A 223 -4.69 -31.22 11.63
N LEU A 224 -3.98 -30.42 12.42
CA LEU A 224 -4.25 -28.99 12.61
C LEU A 224 -4.21 -28.24 11.27
N MET A 225 -3.14 -28.40 10.49
CA MET A 225 -3.00 -27.72 9.20
C MET A 225 -4.15 -28.07 8.25
N LYS A 226 -4.57 -29.34 8.21
CA LYS A 226 -5.66 -29.81 7.36
C LYS A 226 -7.02 -29.26 7.81
N GLU A 227 -7.28 -29.18 9.10
CA GLU A 227 -8.52 -28.59 9.60
C GLU A 227 -8.59 -27.09 9.28
N LEU A 228 -7.49 -26.37 9.51
CA LEU A 228 -7.42 -24.92 9.32
C LEU A 228 -7.48 -24.50 7.84
N GLU A 229 -7.34 -25.40 6.87
CA GLU A 229 -7.58 -25.09 5.45
C GLU A 229 -9.02 -24.64 5.17
N SER A 230 -9.96 -25.11 5.99
CA SER A 230 -11.37 -24.72 5.91
C SER A 230 -11.66 -23.36 6.58
N ASP A 231 -10.73 -22.86 7.39
CA ASP A 231 -10.89 -21.60 8.13
C ASP A 231 -10.53 -20.39 7.25
N LEU A 232 -11.51 -19.52 6.99
CA LEU A 232 -11.35 -18.35 6.12
C LEU A 232 -10.33 -17.31 6.65
N GLN A 233 -10.15 -17.23 7.97
CA GLN A 233 -9.23 -16.29 8.59
C GLN A 233 -7.82 -16.87 8.62
N LEU A 234 -7.66 -18.10 9.12
CA LEU A 234 -6.35 -18.69 9.38
C LEU A 234 -5.69 -19.33 8.16
N ARG A 235 -6.46 -19.74 7.15
CA ARG A 235 -5.91 -20.35 5.90
C ARG A 235 -4.81 -19.50 5.27
N ARG A 236 -4.93 -18.17 5.34
CA ARG A 236 -3.95 -17.24 4.75
C ARG A 236 -2.56 -17.32 5.39
N TYR A 237 -2.43 -17.84 6.61
CA TYR A 237 -1.16 -17.92 7.34
C TYR A 237 -0.49 -19.30 7.26
N LEU A 238 -1.22 -20.34 6.84
CA LEU A 238 -0.72 -21.72 6.87
C LEU A 238 0.55 -21.90 6.03
N HIS A 239 0.63 -21.24 4.88
CA HIS A 239 1.77 -21.32 3.96
C HIS A 239 3.11 -20.88 4.59
N ILE A 240 3.10 -20.16 5.72
CA ILE A 240 4.33 -19.66 6.36
C ILE A 240 5.19 -20.81 6.90
N ILE A 241 4.56 -21.84 7.49
CA ILE A 241 5.30 -22.95 8.11
C ILE A 241 4.88 -24.33 7.59
N ARG A 242 3.79 -24.44 6.82
CA ARG A 242 3.21 -25.74 6.41
C ARG A 242 4.23 -26.73 5.83
N ASP A 243 5.10 -26.24 4.95
CA ASP A 243 6.06 -27.06 4.21
C ASP A 243 7.40 -27.24 4.96
N SER A 244 7.53 -26.66 6.16
CA SER A 244 8.71 -26.82 7.01
C SER A 244 8.73 -28.21 7.66
N PRO A 245 9.91 -28.85 7.78
CA PRO A 245 10.04 -30.14 8.49
C PRO A 245 9.77 -30.03 10.00
N VAL A 246 9.86 -28.81 10.56
CA VAL A 246 9.65 -28.53 11.98
C VAL A 246 8.75 -27.31 12.16
N TYR A 247 7.90 -27.32 13.18
CA TYR A 247 7.04 -26.20 13.54
C TYR A 247 7.51 -25.59 14.87
N PRO A 248 7.59 -24.25 14.95
CA PRO A 248 7.97 -23.59 16.19
C PRO A 248 6.79 -23.65 17.17
N VAL A 249 7.09 -23.95 18.43
CA VAL A 249 6.14 -24.07 19.51
C VAL A 249 6.70 -23.43 20.77
N ILE A 250 5.79 -22.89 21.59
CA ILE A 250 6.13 -22.37 22.91
C ILE A 250 5.50 -23.29 23.94
N CYS A 251 6.29 -23.70 24.93
CA CYS A 251 5.91 -24.66 25.95
C CYS A 251 6.13 -24.12 27.36
N ASP A 252 5.31 -24.59 28.30
CA ASP A 252 5.52 -24.37 29.74
C ASP A 252 6.48 -25.41 30.35
N SER A 253 6.81 -25.25 31.64
CA SER A 253 7.71 -26.18 32.35
C SER A 253 7.17 -27.60 32.52
N ARG A 254 5.87 -27.82 32.28
CA ARG A 254 5.24 -29.15 32.26
C ARG A 254 5.25 -29.77 30.86
N GLY A 255 5.84 -29.10 29.87
CA GLY A 255 5.89 -29.55 28.48
C GLY A 255 4.58 -29.37 27.72
N LYS A 256 3.65 -28.55 28.22
CA LYS A 256 2.37 -28.28 27.55
C LYS A 256 2.56 -27.16 26.54
N VAL A 257 2.10 -27.38 25.30
CA VAL A 257 2.18 -26.40 24.21
C VAL A 257 1.19 -25.25 24.46
N LEU A 258 1.71 -24.03 24.51
CA LEU A 258 0.97 -22.78 24.73
C LEU A 258 0.54 -22.12 23.42
N SER A 259 1.43 -22.10 22.42
CA SER A 259 1.14 -21.58 21.09
C SER A 259 1.95 -22.29 20.01
N LEU A 260 1.44 -22.21 18.77
CA LEU A 260 2.11 -22.66 17.56
C LEU A 260 2.25 -21.44 16.63
N PRO A 261 3.27 -20.58 16.84
CA PRO A 261 3.50 -19.43 15.99
C PRO A 261 3.80 -19.85 14.54
N PRO A 262 3.43 -19.08 13.50
CA PRO A 262 2.56 -17.90 13.50
C PRO A 262 1.06 -18.20 13.43
N ILE A 263 0.64 -19.45 13.63
CA ILE A 263 -0.71 -19.88 13.22
C ILE A 263 -1.74 -19.57 14.29
N ILE A 264 -1.62 -20.17 15.48
CA ILE A 264 -2.68 -20.16 16.49
C ILE A 264 -2.16 -20.39 17.91
N ASN A 265 -2.84 -19.81 18.89
CA ASN A 265 -2.60 -20.02 20.32
C ASN A 265 -3.43 -21.19 20.87
N GLY A 266 -3.04 -21.73 22.02
CA GLY A 266 -3.72 -22.86 22.65
C GLY A 266 -4.95 -22.43 23.44
N GLU A 267 -5.96 -23.29 23.50
CA GLU A 267 -7.13 -23.06 24.36
C GLU A 267 -6.73 -23.03 25.85
N TYR A 268 -5.64 -23.72 26.20
CA TYR A 268 -5.17 -23.82 27.58
C TYR A 268 -4.75 -22.47 28.20
N SER A 269 -4.01 -21.66 27.44
CA SER A 269 -3.50 -20.35 27.87
C SER A 269 -4.39 -19.19 27.42
N LYS A 270 -5.61 -19.49 26.95
CA LYS A 270 -6.56 -18.50 26.44
C LYS A 270 -6.84 -17.41 27.47
N MET A 271 -6.67 -16.17 27.04
CA MET A 271 -7.05 -14.99 27.79
C MET A 271 -8.56 -14.80 27.81
N SER A 272 -9.04 -14.18 28.88
CA SER A 272 -10.42 -13.76 29.06
C SER A 272 -10.47 -12.34 29.63
N LYS A 273 -11.66 -11.75 29.74
CA LYS A 273 -11.85 -10.45 30.40
C LYS A 273 -11.42 -10.46 31.87
N ASP A 274 -11.45 -11.63 32.50
CA ASP A 274 -11.09 -11.82 33.91
C ASP A 274 -9.59 -12.07 34.14
N THR A 275 -8.81 -12.23 33.06
CA THR A 275 -7.37 -12.48 33.15
C THR A 275 -6.67 -11.28 33.80
N LYS A 276 -5.88 -11.56 34.84
CA LYS A 276 -5.13 -10.53 35.61
C LYS A 276 -3.68 -10.43 35.22
N ASN A 277 -3.04 -11.55 34.91
CA ASN A 277 -1.63 -11.59 34.58
C ASN A 277 -1.46 -12.10 33.15
N ILE A 278 -0.72 -11.35 32.33
CA ILE A 278 -0.55 -11.65 30.91
C ILE A 278 0.92 -11.87 30.64
N LEU A 279 1.22 -13.00 30.00
CA LEU A 279 2.46 -13.19 29.27
C LEU A 279 2.23 -12.79 27.82
N ILE A 280 3.07 -11.88 27.31
CA ILE A 280 3.10 -11.50 25.90
C ILE A 280 4.38 -12.07 25.32
N GLU A 281 4.25 -12.92 24.31
CA GLU A 281 5.37 -13.43 23.53
C GLU A 281 5.28 -12.99 22.08
N VAL A 282 6.42 -12.62 21.51
CA VAL A 282 6.52 -12.15 20.13
C VAL A 282 7.64 -12.94 19.46
N THR A 283 7.26 -13.83 18.56
CA THR A 283 8.21 -14.60 17.75
C THR A 283 8.44 -13.90 16.41
N ALA A 284 9.67 -13.94 15.90
CA ALA A 284 10.01 -13.21 14.68
C ALA A 284 11.18 -13.78 13.89
N THR A 285 11.19 -13.44 12.60
CA THR A 285 12.39 -13.53 11.75
C THR A 285 13.22 -12.25 11.81
N ASP A 286 12.60 -11.13 12.22
CA ASP A 286 13.23 -9.81 12.39
C ASP A 286 13.12 -9.37 13.86
N LEU A 287 14.26 -9.34 14.57
CA LEU A 287 14.34 -8.99 15.98
C LEU A 287 13.93 -7.54 16.25
N THR A 288 14.33 -6.60 15.39
CA THR A 288 14.04 -5.17 15.59
C THR A 288 12.54 -4.93 15.56
N LYS A 289 11.83 -5.53 14.59
CA LYS A 289 10.37 -5.44 14.52
C LYS A 289 9.69 -6.13 15.70
N ALA A 290 10.23 -7.24 16.17
CA ALA A 290 9.71 -7.93 17.36
C ALA A 290 9.76 -7.03 18.59
N ASN A 291 10.89 -6.35 18.81
CA ASN A 291 11.06 -5.40 19.91
C ASN A 291 10.10 -4.21 19.79
N ILE A 292 9.94 -3.62 18.60
CA ILE A 292 8.99 -2.52 18.37
C ILE A 292 7.57 -2.94 18.74
N VAL A 293 7.14 -4.13 18.30
CA VAL A 293 5.80 -4.67 18.61
C VAL A 293 5.62 -4.91 20.11
N LEU A 294 6.59 -5.57 20.76
CA LEU A 294 6.53 -5.86 22.19
C LEU A 294 6.46 -4.56 23.01
N ASN A 295 7.33 -3.60 22.69
CA ASN A 295 7.41 -2.31 23.37
C ASN A 295 6.09 -1.53 23.22
N ASN A 296 5.53 -1.47 22.02
CA ASN A 296 4.25 -0.77 21.80
C ASN A 296 3.09 -1.44 22.52
N MET A 297 2.97 -2.77 22.46
CA MET A 297 1.92 -3.48 23.21
C MET A 297 2.01 -3.22 24.71
N CYS A 298 3.22 -3.30 25.28
CA CYS A 298 3.43 -3.03 26.69
C CYS A 298 3.17 -1.56 27.03
N ALA A 299 3.59 -0.63 26.18
CA ALA A 299 3.41 0.81 26.40
C ALA A 299 1.93 1.22 26.49
N MET A 300 1.10 0.66 25.61
CA MET A 300 -0.33 1.01 25.53
C MET A 300 -1.13 0.38 26.67
N PHE A 301 -0.92 -0.92 26.95
CA PHE A 301 -1.76 -1.65 27.89
C PHE A 301 -1.26 -1.68 29.33
N SER A 302 -0.01 -1.30 29.59
CA SER A 302 0.48 -1.13 30.97
C SER A 302 -0.25 -0.01 31.73
N GLY A 303 -0.95 0.91 31.04
CA GLY A 303 -1.84 1.89 31.67
C GLY A 303 -3.02 1.28 32.44
N TYR A 304 -3.41 0.04 32.11
CA TYR A 304 -4.49 -0.70 32.78
C TYR A 304 -4.03 -1.59 33.93
N CYS A 305 -2.73 -1.64 34.21
CA CYS A 305 -2.19 -2.35 35.38
C CYS A 305 -2.56 -1.62 36.67
N GLN A 306 -2.74 -2.35 37.78
CA GLN A 306 -3.02 -1.76 39.10
C GLN A 306 -1.98 -0.69 39.50
N LYS A 307 -0.71 -0.92 39.14
CA LYS A 307 0.32 0.11 39.10
C LYS A 307 0.50 0.54 37.64
N PRO A 308 -0.05 1.70 37.24
CA PRO A 308 0.00 2.13 35.84
C PRO A 308 1.44 2.22 35.33
N TYR A 309 1.66 1.79 34.09
CA TYR A 309 2.96 1.80 33.41
C TYR A 309 4.05 0.94 34.08
N SER A 310 3.65 -0.04 34.90
CA SER A 310 4.52 -1.06 35.46
C SER A 310 4.60 -2.26 34.52
N ILE A 311 5.81 -2.65 34.12
CA ILE A 311 6.07 -3.78 33.22
C ILE A 311 7.09 -4.72 33.87
N GLU A 312 6.76 -6.01 33.95
CA GLU A 312 7.68 -7.03 34.45
C GLU A 312 8.58 -7.53 33.32
N GLN A 313 9.90 -7.34 33.51
CA GLN A 313 10.88 -7.74 32.51
C GLN A 313 11.13 -9.24 32.54
N MET A 314 11.43 -9.81 31.37
CA MET A 314 11.89 -11.18 31.22
C MET A 314 13.27 -11.25 30.56
N SER A 315 13.98 -12.33 30.85
CA SER A 315 15.24 -12.67 30.17
C SER A 315 15.02 -13.83 29.21
N VAL A 316 15.61 -13.69 28.02
CA VAL A 316 15.64 -14.74 27.01
C VAL A 316 17.03 -15.38 27.04
N ILE A 317 17.10 -16.67 27.35
CA ILE A 317 18.35 -17.43 27.49
C ILE A 317 18.44 -18.51 26.41
N ASN A 318 19.64 -18.94 26.05
CA ASN A 318 19.84 -20.09 25.18
C ASN A 318 19.79 -21.41 25.98
N GLU A 319 19.91 -22.54 25.29
CA GLU A 319 20.00 -23.88 25.91
C GLU A 319 21.15 -24.04 26.90
N ASN A 320 22.25 -23.31 26.70
CA ASN A 320 23.43 -23.35 27.55
C ASN A 320 23.28 -22.48 28.81
N GLY A 321 22.21 -21.71 28.93
CA GLY A 321 21.98 -20.76 30.02
C GLY A 321 22.63 -19.38 29.80
N ASP A 322 23.26 -19.14 28.64
CA ASP A 322 23.76 -17.81 28.29
C ASP A 322 22.60 -16.90 27.92
N SER A 323 22.68 -15.63 28.33
CA SER A 323 21.68 -14.64 27.97
C SER A 323 21.77 -14.28 26.50
N VAL A 324 20.66 -14.47 25.77
CA VAL A 324 20.49 -13.99 24.39
C VAL A 324 20.00 -12.55 24.41
N HIS A 325 19.00 -12.27 25.25
CA HIS A 325 18.50 -10.94 25.53
C HIS A 325 18.30 -10.77 27.03
N GLU A 326 19.12 -9.90 27.64
CA GLU A 326 19.15 -9.79 29.09
C GLU A 326 17.87 -9.22 29.66
N SER A 327 17.33 -8.13 29.11
CA SER A 327 16.21 -7.38 29.72
C SER A 327 15.22 -6.92 28.65
N LEU A 328 14.08 -7.61 28.54
CA LEU A 328 13.00 -7.23 27.63
C LEU A 328 11.70 -6.98 28.42
N PRO A 329 10.86 -6.02 28.02
CA PRO A 329 11.07 -5.07 26.93
C PRO A 329 12.11 -4.00 27.28
N ASP A 330 12.75 -3.43 26.26
CA ASP A 330 13.62 -2.26 26.41
C ASP A 330 12.76 -1.00 26.29
N MET A 331 12.43 -0.41 27.44
CA MET A 331 11.59 0.79 27.54
C MET A 331 12.41 2.07 27.75
N ASN A 332 13.72 2.02 27.47
CA ASN A 332 14.58 3.20 27.58
C ASN A 332 14.28 4.22 26.49
N TYR A 333 14.38 5.50 26.86
CA TYR A 333 14.27 6.60 25.91
C TYR A 333 15.61 6.79 25.22
N ARG A 334 15.60 6.84 23.89
CA ARG A 334 16.82 7.08 23.10
C ARG A 334 17.08 8.58 23.07
N GLU A 335 18.29 9.00 23.41
CA GLU A 335 18.66 10.41 23.33
C GLU A 335 19.22 10.72 21.93
N VAL A 336 18.60 11.70 21.27
CA VAL A 336 19.02 12.20 19.95
C VAL A 336 19.24 13.70 20.07
N SER A 337 20.27 14.21 19.41
CA SER A 337 20.51 15.66 19.31
C SER A 337 20.10 16.14 17.92
N ALA A 338 19.37 17.24 17.85
CA ALA A 338 18.91 17.85 16.60
C ALA A 338 19.40 19.29 16.47
N SER A 339 19.87 19.68 15.29
CA SER A 339 20.37 21.04 15.06
C SER A 339 19.22 22.03 14.89
N LEU A 340 19.19 23.10 15.70
CA LEU A 340 18.23 24.19 15.54
C LEU A 340 18.41 24.90 14.19
N LYS A 341 19.66 24.99 13.69
CA LYS A 341 19.95 25.58 12.38
C LYS A 341 19.31 24.76 11.26
N TYR A 342 19.37 23.44 11.36
CA TYR A 342 18.75 22.54 10.38
C TYR A 342 17.22 22.69 10.39
N ILE A 343 16.58 22.56 11.55
CA ILE A 343 15.11 22.65 11.70
C ILE A 343 14.60 24.01 11.18
N ARG A 344 15.21 25.12 11.63
CA ARG A 344 14.83 26.47 11.22
C ARG A 344 15.05 26.70 9.73
N GLY A 345 16.15 26.20 9.17
CA GLY A 345 16.47 26.34 7.75
C GLY A 345 15.54 25.53 6.85
N LEU A 346 15.14 24.32 7.29
CA LEU A 346 14.24 23.45 6.55
C LEU A 346 12.80 23.98 6.54
N LEU A 347 12.31 24.46 7.69
CA LEU A 347 10.93 24.91 7.87
C LEU A 347 10.73 26.42 7.63
N ASP A 348 11.81 27.16 7.36
CA ASP A 348 11.83 28.63 7.30
C ASP A 348 11.22 29.31 8.55
N LEU A 349 11.52 28.73 9.72
CA LEU A 349 11.00 29.17 11.01
C LEU A 349 12.01 30.01 11.78
N LYS A 350 11.56 31.11 12.37
CA LYS A 350 12.36 32.01 13.23
C LYS A 350 11.98 31.87 14.71
N LEU A 351 11.76 30.63 15.15
CA LEU A 351 11.33 30.34 16.53
C LEU A 351 12.53 30.25 17.48
N PRO A 352 12.43 30.77 18.72
CA PRO A 352 13.40 30.54 19.78
C PRO A 352 13.48 29.05 20.17
N ALA A 353 14.57 28.62 20.82
CA ALA A 353 14.80 27.21 21.12
C ALA A 353 13.72 26.63 22.05
N GLU A 354 13.23 27.44 22.98
CA GLU A 354 12.19 27.11 23.95
C GLU A 354 10.83 26.83 23.28
N GLU A 355 10.51 27.55 22.21
CA GLU A 355 9.30 27.31 21.43
C GLU A 355 9.41 25.99 20.66
N VAL A 356 10.57 25.69 20.07
CA VAL A 356 10.81 24.39 19.41
C VAL A 356 10.65 23.24 20.41
N VAL A 357 11.19 23.36 21.61
CA VAL A 357 11.02 22.38 22.69
C VAL A 357 9.53 22.21 23.06
N SER A 358 8.79 23.31 23.16
CA SER A 358 7.35 23.27 23.44
C SER A 358 6.57 22.52 22.36
N LEU A 359 6.92 22.72 21.08
CA LEU A 359 6.32 22.02 19.94
C LEU A 359 6.65 20.52 19.96
N LEU A 360 7.91 20.15 20.22
CA LEU A 360 8.32 18.75 20.34
C LEU A 360 7.60 18.03 21.49
N ASN A 361 7.42 18.73 22.63
CA ASN A 361 6.67 18.19 23.75
C ASN A 361 5.20 17.89 23.38
N LYS A 362 4.55 18.69 22.52
CA LYS A 362 3.20 18.40 21.99
C LYS A 362 3.17 17.10 21.18
N MET A 363 4.26 16.69 20.56
CA MET A 363 4.38 15.44 19.78
C MET A 363 4.85 14.23 20.59
N MET A 364 4.74 14.30 21.93
CA MET A 364 5.25 13.26 22.85
C MET A 364 6.77 13.05 22.78
N LEU A 365 7.53 14.08 22.42
CA LEU A 365 8.99 14.07 22.43
C LEU A 365 9.53 15.00 23.51
N PRO A 366 9.75 14.51 24.74
CA PRO A 366 10.40 15.28 25.79
C PRO A 366 11.72 15.82 25.27
N SER A 367 11.87 17.13 25.35
CA SER A 367 13.06 17.79 24.84
C SER A 367 13.55 18.86 25.80
N SER A 368 14.86 19.12 25.74
CA SER A 368 15.52 20.16 26.50
C SER A 368 16.50 20.89 25.60
N VAL A 369 16.64 22.19 25.83
CA VAL A 369 17.65 23.00 25.15
C VAL A 369 19.05 22.52 25.54
N ASP A 370 19.94 22.35 24.56
CA ASP A 370 21.34 21.95 24.76
C ASP A 370 22.26 23.01 24.13
N GLY A 371 22.58 24.03 24.92
CA GLY A 371 23.26 25.25 24.44
C GLY A 371 22.39 26.05 23.47
N ASP A 372 23.02 26.88 22.63
CA ASP A 372 22.29 27.78 21.71
C ASP A 372 22.01 27.15 20.33
N GLU A 373 22.65 26.02 20.00
CA GLU A 373 22.66 25.45 18.65
C GLU A 373 21.86 24.14 18.51
N TYR A 374 21.63 23.42 19.61
CA TYR A 374 21.05 22.08 19.58
C TYR A 374 19.87 21.92 20.55
N VAL A 375 18.99 20.98 20.23
CA VAL A 375 17.96 20.48 21.14
C VAL A 375 18.22 19.01 21.39
N LYS A 376 18.24 18.63 22.67
CA LYS A 376 18.32 17.24 23.09
C LYS A 376 16.91 16.68 23.19
N VAL A 377 16.62 15.64 22.41
CA VAL A 377 15.31 15.01 22.29
C VAL A 377 15.39 13.60 22.86
N GLN A 378 14.46 13.27 23.75
CA GLN A 378 14.30 11.93 24.31
C GLN A 378 13.19 11.21 23.55
N VAL A 379 13.59 10.32 22.64
CA VAL A 379 12.69 9.56 21.80
C VAL A 379 12.11 8.39 22.60
N PRO A 380 10.78 8.34 22.82
CA PRO A 380 10.14 7.23 23.52
C PRO A 380 10.30 5.90 22.77
N PRO A 381 10.28 4.75 23.46
CA PRO A 381 10.37 3.44 22.82
C PRO A 381 9.19 3.12 21.88
N THR A 382 8.09 3.86 21.99
CA THR A 382 6.92 3.76 21.09
C THR A 382 7.16 4.43 19.74
N ARG A 383 7.99 5.48 19.69
CA ARG A 383 8.34 6.25 18.49
C ARG A 383 9.54 5.62 17.78
N SER A 384 9.30 4.49 17.11
CA SER A 384 10.32 3.82 16.29
C SER A 384 10.56 4.47 14.93
N ASP A 385 9.67 5.37 14.53
CA ASP A 385 9.71 6.16 13.29
C ASP A 385 10.84 7.19 13.28
N ILE A 386 11.28 7.68 14.44
CA ILE A 386 12.34 8.68 14.54
C ILE A 386 13.71 8.01 14.40
N LEU A 387 14.36 8.29 13.28
CA LEU A 387 15.67 7.76 12.88
C LEU A 387 16.67 8.87 12.55
N HIS A 388 16.21 10.07 12.18
CA HIS A 388 17.03 11.19 11.73
C HIS A 388 16.48 12.54 12.23
N GLU A 389 17.31 13.60 12.20
CA GLU A 389 16.90 14.95 12.59
C GLU A 389 15.77 15.54 11.71
N CYS A 390 15.51 14.96 10.54
CA CYS A 390 14.39 15.35 9.68
C CYS A 390 13.04 14.89 10.25
N ASP A 391 13.00 13.75 10.94
CA ASP A 391 11.76 13.24 11.56
C ASP A 391 11.39 14.13 12.77
N ILE A 392 12.40 14.69 13.44
CA ILE A 392 12.22 15.70 14.49
C ILE A 392 11.69 17.00 13.87
N ALA A 393 12.22 17.42 12.72
CA ALA A 393 11.72 18.59 12.00
C ALA A 393 10.28 18.40 11.50
N GLU A 394 9.91 17.20 11.05
CA GLU A 394 8.53 16.84 10.69
C GLU A 394 7.59 17.04 11.89
N ASP A 395 7.91 16.46 13.06
CA ASP A 395 7.10 16.62 14.27
C ASP A 395 6.98 18.09 14.70
N VAL A 396 8.04 18.89 14.57
CA VAL A 396 7.98 20.35 14.82
C VAL A 396 7.00 21.02 13.86
N ALA A 397 7.03 20.66 12.58
CA ALA A 397 6.14 21.22 11.58
C ALA A 397 4.67 20.85 11.81
N ILE A 398 4.39 19.60 12.20
CA ILE A 398 3.04 19.14 12.56
C ILE A 398 2.54 19.92 13.78
N ALA A 399 3.32 20.00 14.85
CA ALA A 399 2.95 20.74 16.06
C ALA A 399 2.78 22.25 15.84
N TYR A 400 3.51 22.82 14.89
CA TYR A 400 3.37 24.22 14.48
C TYR A 400 2.12 24.44 13.61
N GLY A 401 1.71 23.42 12.86
CA GLY A 401 0.64 23.46 11.88
C GLY A 401 1.15 23.87 10.50
N TYR A 402 1.00 22.99 9.51
CA TYR A 402 1.53 23.23 8.14
C TYR A 402 0.95 24.50 7.50
N ASN A 403 -0.32 24.82 7.79
CA ASN A 403 -0.98 26.02 7.28
C ASN A 403 -0.40 27.33 7.82
N ASN A 404 0.38 27.28 8.91
CA ASN A 404 1.05 28.44 9.48
C ASN A 404 2.43 28.68 8.86
N LEU A 405 2.96 27.74 8.07
CA LEU A 405 4.25 27.89 7.41
C LEU A 405 4.18 28.90 6.26
N ASN A 406 5.27 29.66 6.07
CA ASN A 406 5.35 30.61 4.98
C ASN A 406 5.51 29.89 3.63
N ILE A 407 4.62 30.18 2.68
CA ILE A 407 4.75 29.70 1.31
C ILE A 407 5.76 30.59 0.57
N VAL A 408 6.96 30.06 0.33
CA VAL A 408 8.05 30.79 -0.34
C VAL A 408 8.34 30.14 -1.70
N PRO A 409 8.35 30.90 -2.80
CA PRO A 409 8.77 30.36 -4.10
C PRO A 409 10.28 30.05 -4.08
N PRO A 410 10.73 28.96 -4.74
CA PRO A 410 12.15 28.64 -4.80
C PRO A 410 12.93 29.76 -5.50
N SER A 411 14.09 30.11 -4.96
CA SER A 411 14.95 31.20 -5.47
C SER A 411 15.72 30.85 -6.75
N THR A 412 15.62 29.60 -7.22
CA THR A 412 16.32 29.10 -8.40
C THR A 412 15.58 29.51 -9.68
N ILE A 413 16.21 30.36 -10.48
CA ILE A 413 15.74 30.67 -11.83
C ILE A 413 16.14 29.53 -12.76
N THR A 414 15.16 28.88 -13.39
CA THR A 414 15.39 27.83 -14.38
C THR A 414 14.68 28.19 -15.69
N THR A 415 15.26 27.79 -16.82
CA THR A 415 14.58 27.87 -18.13
C THR A 415 14.13 26.46 -18.49
N GLY A 416 12.82 26.28 -18.63
CA GLY A 416 12.25 25.01 -19.09
C GLY A 416 12.51 24.77 -20.58
N GLY A 417 12.60 23.50 -20.96
CA GLY A 417 12.65 23.07 -22.36
C GLY A 417 11.71 21.89 -22.56
N GLN A 418 11.04 21.84 -23.72
CA GLN A 418 10.26 20.66 -24.08
C GLN A 418 11.18 19.55 -24.58
N GLN A 419 10.87 18.30 -24.24
CA GLN A 419 11.55 17.17 -24.84
C GLN A 419 11.21 17.13 -26.35
N PRO A 420 12.21 17.08 -27.25
CA PRO A 420 11.98 17.17 -28.69
C PRO A 420 10.93 16.20 -29.25
N ILE A 421 10.92 14.94 -28.78
CA ILE A 421 9.91 13.94 -29.18
C ILE A 421 8.48 14.33 -28.77
N ASN A 422 8.29 14.96 -27.61
CA ASN A 422 6.97 15.38 -27.15
C ASN A 422 6.51 16.62 -27.92
N MET A 423 7.41 17.57 -28.17
CA MET A 423 7.13 18.72 -29.03
C MET A 423 6.71 18.27 -30.43
N LEU A 424 7.44 17.32 -31.03
CA LEU A 424 7.09 16.72 -32.32
C LEU A 424 5.72 16.02 -32.26
N SER A 425 5.49 15.22 -31.21
CA SER A 425 4.21 14.53 -31.01
C SER A 425 3.04 15.51 -30.96
N ASP A 426 3.17 16.62 -30.22
CA ASP A 426 2.13 17.64 -30.10
C ASP A 426 1.85 18.36 -31.43
N LEU A 427 2.89 18.67 -32.19
CA LEU A 427 2.73 19.24 -33.54
C LEU A 427 1.98 18.28 -34.46
N LEU A 428 2.34 16.98 -34.45
CA LEU A 428 1.67 15.96 -35.25
C LEU A 428 0.21 15.74 -34.80
N ARG A 429 -0.11 15.83 -33.50
CA ARG A 429 -1.50 15.76 -33.02
C ARG A 429 -2.36 16.85 -33.65
N HIS A 430 -1.85 18.08 -33.71
CA HIS A 430 -2.57 19.18 -34.34
C HIS A 430 -2.80 18.96 -35.84
N GLU A 431 -1.79 18.47 -36.55
CA GLU A 431 -1.92 18.17 -37.99
C GLU A 431 -2.92 17.04 -38.27
N MET A 432 -2.92 15.99 -37.45
CA MET A 432 -3.90 14.90 -37.54
C MET A 432 -5.34 15.40 -37.29
N ALA A 433 -5.52 16.29 -36.31
CA ALA A 433 -6.80 16.93 -36.06
C ALA A 433 -7.25 17.78 -37.26
N PHE A 434 -6.35 18.53 -37.92
CA PHE A 434 -6.67 19.28 -39.14
C PHE A 434 -7.04 18.37 -40.33
N CYS A 435 -6.48 17.16 -40.39
CA CYS A 435 -6.88 16.13 -41.36
C CYS A 435 -8.26 15.49 -41.04
N GLY A 436 -8.89 15.90 -39.94
CA GLY A 436 -10.21 15.43 -39.51
C GLY A 436 -10.17 14.05 -38.84
N TYR A 437 -9.03 13.64 -38.29
CA TYR A 437 -8.91 12.44 -37.47
C TYR A 437 -9.20 12.76 -36.00
N THR A 438 -9.77 11.79 -35.28
CA THR A 438 -10.06 11.90 -33.85
C THR A 438 -9.03 11.13 -33.05
N GLU A 439 -8.42 11.76 -32.05
CA GLU A 439 -7.41 11.12 -31.19
C GLU A 439 -8.08 10.10 -30.25
N VAL A 440 -7.40 8.96 -30.08
CA VAL A 440 -7.81 7.88 -29.18
C VAL A 440 -6.73 7.67 -28.12
N LEU A 441 -7.17 7.32 -26.91
CA LEU A 441 -6.30 6.92 -25.81
C LEU A 441 -6.55 5.45 -25.49
N SER A 442 -5.66 4.55 -25.91
CA SER A 442 -5.78 3.12 -25.64
C SER A 442 -4.90 2.66 -24.47
N PHE A 443 -5.21 1.49 -23.91
CA PHE A 443 -4.38 0.89 -22.85
C PHE A 443 -3.02 0.47 -23.43
N ALA A 444 -1.95 0.69 -22.65
CA ALA A 444 -0.60 0.23 -23.00
C ALA A 444 -0.43 -1.30 -22.88
N LEU A 445 -1.34 -1.96 -22.17
CA LEU A 445 -1.35 -3.40 -21.93
C LEU A 445 -2.46 -4.05 -22.76
N CYS A 446 -2.17 -5.23 -23.32
CA CYS A 446 -3.11 -5.99 -24.12
C CYS A 446 -2.95 -7.50 -23.91
N ALA A 447 -3.92 -8.26 -24.44
CA ALA A 447 -3.82 -9.72 -24.49
C ALA A 447 -2.79 -10.13 -25.53
N ARG A 448 -2.04 -11.21 -25.24
CA ARG A 448 -1.03 -11.73 -26.17
C ARG A 448 -1.63 -12.16 -27.50
N GLU A 449 -2.82 -12.78 -27.44
CA GLU A 449 -3.54 -13.24 -28.63
C GLU A 449 -3.97 -12.07 -29.54
N GLU A 450 -4.42 -10.96 -28.96
CA GLU A 450 -4.85 -9.77 -29.71
C GLU A 450 -3.69 -9.11 -30.46
N ASN A 451 -2.49 -9.09 -29.87
CA ASN A 451 -1.30 -8.45 -30.44
C ASN A 451 -0.58 -9.32 -31.49
N TYR A 452 -0.79 -10.63 -31.49
CA TYR A 452 -0.12 -11.56 -32.41
C TYR A 452 -1.12 -12.29 -33.29
N ALA A 453 -1.84 -13.28 -32.73
CA ALA A 453 -2.72 -14.17 -33.49
C ALA A 453 -3.82 -13.41 -34.25
N PHE A 454 -4.49 -12.43 -33.61
CA PHE A 454 -5.58 -11.69 -34.25
C PHE A 454 -5.10 -10.82 -35.40
N LEU A 455 -3.88 -10.28 -35.29
CA LEU A 455 -3.20 -9.51 -36.34
C LEU A 455 -2.48 -10.39 -37.38
N ARG A 456 -2.52 -11.73 -37.25
CA ARG A 456 -1.77 -12.68 -38.10
C ARG A 456 -0.25 -12.46 -38.06
N HIS A 457 0.25 -11.91 -36.96
CA HIS A 457 1.69 -11.76 -36.74
C HIS A 457 2.25 -13.00 -36.05
N GLU A 458 3.39 -13.49 -36.53
CA GLU A 458 4.15 -14.51 -35.82
C GLU A 458 4.74 -13.95 -34.52
N GLU A 459 4.80 -14.78 -33.48
CA GLU A 459 5.41 -14.36 -32.23
C GLU A 459 6.92 -14.19 -32.40
N ASP A 460 7.37 -12.93 -32.35
CA ASP A 460 8.75 -12.54 -32.59
C ASP A 460 9.57 -12.33 -31.30
N ASN A 461 9.01 -12.74 -30.15
CA ASN A 461 9.55 -12.56 -28.80
C ASN A 461 9.95 -11.11 -28.45
N LYS A 462 9.47 -10.09 -29.18
CA LYS A 462 9.78 -8.69 -28.90
C LYS A 462 8.90 -8.08 -27.80
N CYS A 463 7.75 -8.68 -27.48
CA CYS A 463 6.86 -8.15 -26.44
C CYS A 463 7.43 -8.35 -25.02
N VAL A 464 7.18 -7.37 -24.14
CA VAL A 464 7.41 -7.50 -22.69
C VAL A 464 6.20 -8.20 -22.06
N THR A 465 6.44 -9.19 -21.19
CA THR A 465 5.40 -10.00 -20.54
C THR A 465 5.27 -9.67 -19.06
N ILE A 466 4.05 -9.52 -18.57
CA ILE A 466 3.75 -9.28 -17.16
C ILE A 466 3.80 -10.60 -16.40
N GLY A 467 4.52 -10.64 -15.28
CA GLY A 467 4.70 -11.87 -14.50
C GLY A 467 3.42 -12.40 -13.85
N ASN A 468 2.63 -11.52 -13.22
CA ASN A 468 1.40 -11.89 -12.50
C ASN A 468 0.19 -11.03 -12.95
N PRO A 469 -0.29 -11.20 -14.20
CA PRO A 469 -1.41 -10.41 -14.72
C PRO A 469 -2.70 -10.75 -13.98
N LYS A 470 -3.48 -9.74 -13.61
CA LYS A 470 -4.77 -9.93 -12.91
C LYS A 470 -5.90 -10.36 -13.84
N THR A 471 -5.85 -9.92 -15.09
CA THR A 471 -6.81 -10.23 -16.15
C THR A 471 -6.07 -10.70 -17.39
N GLN A 472 -6.75 -11.46 -18.26
CA GLN A 472 -6.17 -11.93 -19.52
C GLN A 472 -5.86 -10.77 -20.50
N GLU A 473 -6.56 -9.64 -20.35
CA GLU A 473 -6.35 -8.46 -21.18
C GLU A 473 -5.04 -7.72 -20.88
N PHE A 474 -4.35 -8.03 -19.78
CA PHE A 474 -3.13 -7.34 -19.35
C PHE A 474 -1.94 -8.30 -19.25
N GLN A 475 -1.74 -9.15 -20.27
CA GLN A 475 -0.66 -10.14 -20.31
C GLN A 475 0.67 -9.54 -20.76
N ILE A 476 0.64 -8.63 -21.73
CA ILE A 476 1.84 -8.07 -22.36
C ILE A 476 1.74 -6.55 -22.52
N GLY A 477 2.90 -5.89 -22.64
CA GLY A 477 2.98 -4.55 -23.20
C GLY A 477 2.74 -4.57 -24.71
N ARG A 478 1.94 -3.63 -25.22
CA ARG A 478 1.62 -3.52 -26.65
C ARG A 478 2.87 -3.28 -27.49
N THR A 479 3.01 -4.00 -28.61
CA THR A 479 4.10 -3.78 -29.58
C THR A 479 3.66 -2.97 -30.80
N THR A 480 2.37 -2.68 -30.88
CA THR A 480 1.70 -1.88 -31.92
C THR A 480 0.52 -1.12 -31.31
N LEU A 481 0.20 0.04 -31.87
CA LEU A 481 -1.00 0.81 -31.49
C LEU A 481 -2.27 0.31 -32.17
N LEU A 482 -2.16 -0.54 -33.20
CA LEU A 482 -3.29 -1.00 -34.00
C LEU A 482 -4.34 -1.75 -33.17
N VAL A 483 -3.93 -2.58 -32.22
CA VAL A 483 -4.85 -3.33 -31.33
C VAL A 483 -5.81 -2.37 -30.61
N GLY A 484 -5.26 -1.29 -30.05
CA GLY A 484 -6.05 -0.28 -29.34
C GLY A 484 -7.04 0.45 -30.24
N LEU A 485 -6.60 0.82 -31.44
CA LEU A 485 -7.44 1.46 -32.45
C LEU A 485 -8.57 0.53 -32.93
N LEU A 486 -8.29 -0.75 -33.16
CA LEU A 486 -9.28 -1.72 -33.62
C LEU A 486 -10.32 -2.05 -32.56
N LYS A 487 -9.91 -2.19 -31.30
CA LYS A 487 -10.85 -2.36 -30.17
C LYS A 487 -11.74 -1.13 -30.00
N THR A 488 -11.17 0.07 -30.18
CA THR A 488 -11.94 1.32 -30.15
C THR A 488 -12.94 1.37 -31.29
N LEU A 489 -12.55 0.98 -32.51
CA LEU A 489 -13.46 0.89 -33.65
C LEU A 489 -14.59 -0.12 -33.40
N PHE A 490 -14.29 -1.29 -32.84
CA PHE A 490 -15.29 -2.31 -32.52
C PHE A 490 -16.37 -1.78 -31.56
N ASN A 491 -15.96 -1.04 -30.52
CA ASN A 491 -16.88 -0.43 -29.56
C ASN A 491 -17.70 0.72 -30.17
N ASN A 492 -17.23 1.31 -31.26
CA ASN A 492 -17.85 2.47 -31.90
C ASN A 492 -18.44 2.16 -33.29
N LYS A 493 -18.62 0.89 -33.66
CA LYS A 493 -19.13 0.46 -34.97
C LYS A 493 -20.56 0.92 -35.31
N GLN A 494 -21.29 1.48 -34.34
CA GLN A 494 -22.62 2.05 -34.53
C GLN A 494 -22.58 3.51 -35.01
N LEU A 495 -21.42 4.17 -34.93
CA LEU A 495 -21.25 5.55 -35.39
C LEU A 495 -21.35 5.66 -36.92
N PRO A 496 -21.76 6.82 -37.45
CA PRO A 496 -21.81 7.03 -38.88
C PRO A 496 -20.42 6.96 -39.51
N LEU A 497 -20.33 6.30 -40.66
CA LEU A 497 -19.13 6.26 -41.49
C LEU A 497 -18.94 7.60 -42.25
N PRO A 498 -17.70 7.99 -42.58
CA PRO A 498 -16.43 7.31 -42.28
C PRO A 498 -15.92 7.58 -40.86
N ILE A 499 -15.34 6.57 -40.22
CA ILE A 499 -14.68 6.69 -38.91
C ILE A 499 -13.17 6.87 -39.12
N LYS A 500 -12.62 7.94 -38.55
CA LYS A 500 -11.19 8.30 -38.66
C LYS A 500 -10.58 8.43 -37.28
N LEU A 501 -9.71 7.51 -36.91
CA LEU A 501 -9.08 7.45 -35.59
C LEU A 501 -7.56 7.52 -35.71
N TYR A 502 -6.90 8.15 -34.75
CA TYR A 502 -5.45 8.10 -34.65
C TYR A 502 -5.00 8.06 -33.19
N GLU A 503 -3.77 7.60 -32.96
CA GLU A 503 -3.12 7.63 -31.66
C GLU A 503 -1.62 7.90 -31.86
N ILE A 504 -1.05 8.80 -31.06
CA ILE A 504 0.40 9.04 -30.97
C ILE A 504 0.85 8.68 -29.56
N ALA A 505 1.47 7.50 -29.42
CA ALA A 505 1.83 6.97 -28.11
C ALA A 505 2.99 5.96 -28.19
N ASP A 506 3.46 5.54 -27.02
CA ASP A 506 4.57 4.58 -26.91
C ASP A 506 4.09 3.13 -27.10
N VAL A 507 4.92 2.34 -27.77
CA VAL A 507 4.91 0.88 -27.74
C VAL A 507 6.11 0.38 -26.94
N ILE A 508 6.00 -0.82 -26.36
CA ILE A 508 7.02 -1.39 -25.48
C ILE A 508 7.66 -2.58 -26.17
N LEU A 509 8.97 -2.48 -26.43
CA LEU A 509 9.75 -3.51 -27.12
C LEU A 509 10.89 -3.99 -26.21
N LYS A 510 11.20 -5.27 -26.25
CA LYS A 510 12.41 -5.80 -25.61
C LYS A 510 13.64 -5.30 -26.35
N ASP A 511 14.63 -4.88 -25.58
CA ASP A 511 15.96 -4.52 -26.08
C ASP A 511 17.01 -4.93 -25.05
N ASP A 512 17.80 -5.95 -25.38
CA ASP A 512 18.87 -6.48 -24.53
C ASP A 512 20.00 -5.46 -24.29
N LYS A 513 20.03 -4.35 -25.03
CA LYS A 513 21.01 -3.27 -24.84
C LYS A 513 20.57 -2.23 -23.81
N SER A 514 19.28 -2.20 -23.48
CA SER A 514 18.71 -1.30 -22.48
C SER A 514 19.01 -1.82 -21.08
N ASP A 515 19.24 -0.92 -20.12
CA ASP A 515 19.52 -1.25 -18.72
C ASP A 515 18.37 -2.03 -18.05
N VAL A 516 17.13 -1.74 -18.47
CA VAL A 516 15.91 -2.42 -18.02
C VAL A 516 15.48 -3.58 -18.94
N GLY A 517 16.22 -3.86 -20.02
CA GLY A 517 15.91 -4.92 -20.99
C GLY A 517 14.72 -4.62 -21.92
N ALA A 518 14.22 -3.38 -21.91
CA ALA A 518 13.12 -2.91 -22.75
C ALA A 518 13.32 -1.43 -23.13
N VAL A 519 12.67 -1.01 -24.21
CA VAL A 519 12.68 0.36 -24.73
C VAL A 519 11.26 0.76 -25.15
N ASN A 520 10.94 2.04 -24.96
CA ASN A 520 9.72 2.63 -25.51
C ASN A 520 10.04 3.23 -26.87
N GLU A 521 9.17 2.98 -27.85
CA GLU A 521 9.25 3.60 -29.18
C GLU A 521 7.96 4.40 -29.44
N ARG A 522 8.09 5.69 -29.72
CA ARG A 522 6.97 6.58 -30.03
C ARG A 522 6.49 6.36 -31.47
N ARG A 523 5.24 5.93 -31.60
CA ARG A 523 4.59 5.69 -32.89
C ARG A 523 3.37 6.57 -33.09
N LEU A 524 3.09 6.87 -34.35
CA LEU A 524 1.83 7.41 -34.84
C LEU A 524 1.11 6.31 -35.58
N ALA A 525 -0.08 5.93 -35.10
CA ALA A 525 -0.96 5.04 -35.81
C ALA A 525 -2.26 5.75 -36.19
N MET A 526 -2.80 5.43 -37.36
CA MET A 526 -4.05 5.99 -37.86
C MET A 526 -4.87 4.92 -38.57
N LEU A 527 -6.19 5.11 -38.53
CA LEU A 527 -7.18 4.18 -39.01
C LEU A 527 -8.27 4.93 -39.76
N TYR A 528 -8.64 4.42 -40.94
CA TYR A 528 -9.76 4.86 -41.76
C TYR A 528 -10.71 3.69 -42.00
N CYS A 529 -11.98 3.82 -41.58
CA CYS A 529 -13.02 2.82 -41.78
C CYS A 529 -14.21 3.43 -42.50
N ASP A 530 -14.61 2.83 -43.62
CA ASP A 530 -15.70 3.26 -44.48
C ASP A 530 -16.23 2.07 -45.30
N VAL A 531 -17.25 2.28 -46.13
CA VAL A 531 -17.80 1.24 -47.03
C VAL A 531 -16.74 0.74 -48.03
N HIS A 532 -15.77 1.59 -48.36
CA HIS A 532 -14.61 1.26 -49.18
C HIS A 532 -13.32 1.45 -48.38
N ALA A 533 -12.30 0.62 -48.66
CA ALA A 533 -11.08 0.59 -47.87
C ALA A 533 -10.36 1.96 -47.78
N GLY A 534 -10.40 2.77 -48.84
CA GLY A 534 -9.87 4.14 -48.81
C GLY A 534 -8.35 4.22 -48.63
N PHE A 535 -7.58 3.33 -49.27
CA PHE A 535 -6.12 3.32 -49.21
C PHE A 535 -5.52 4.66 -49.66
N GLU A 536 -6.07 5.25 -50.72
CA GLU A 536 -5.66 6.55 -51.27
C GLU A 536 -5.90 7.71 -50.31
N LYS A 537 -6.92 7.62 -49.44
CA LYS A 537 -7.20 8.63 -48.40
C LYS A 537 -6.10 8.63 -47.35
N LEU A 538 -5.71 7.43 -46.93
CA LEU A 538 -4.70 7.26 -45.89
C LEU A 538 -3.31 7.61 -46.43
N HIS A 539 -2.98 7.17 -47.65
CA HIS A 539 -1.77 7.59 -48.36
C HIS A 539 -1.63 9.11 -48.43
N GLY A 540 -2.70 9.84 -48.80
CA GLY A 540 -2.67 11.31 -48.84
C GLY A 540 -2.41 11.97 -47.47
N VAL A 541 -2.83 11.33 -46.37
CA VAL A 541 -2.54 11.82 -45.01
C VAL A 541 -1.08 11.58 -44.65
N VAL A 542 -0.52 10.43 -45.03
CA VAL A 542 0.92 10.15 -44.84
C VAL A 542 1.75 11.17 -45.62
N ASP A 543 1.38 11.48 -46.86
CA ASP A 543 2.07 12.48 -47.68
C ASP A 543 2.02 13.88 -47.05
N GLU A 544 0.87 14.29 -46.50
CA GLU A 544 0.73 15.55 -45.77
C GLU A 544 1.64 15.58 -44.53
N ILE A 545 1.68 14.50 -43.74
CA ILE A 545 2.57 14.40 -42.58
C ILE A 545 4.04 14.52 -43.00
N MET A 546 4.46 13.80 -44.05
CA MET A 546 5.84 13.87 -44.55
C MET A 546 6.21 15.28 -45.03
N MET A 547 5.26 15.98 -45.68
CA MET A 547 5.45 17.38 -46.09
C MET A 547 5.62 18.30 -44.87
N LYS A 548 4.81 18.12 -43.81
CA LYS A 548 4.92 18.90 -42.55
C LYS A 548 6.21 18.63 -41.80
N LEU A 549 6.72 17.40 -41.88
CA LEU A 549 8.03 17.01 -41.38
C LEU A 549 9.19 17.47 -42.28
N ASN A 550 8.89 18.18 -43.38
CA ASN A 550 9.86 18.67 -44.36
C ASN A 550 10.72 17.55 -44.99
N VAL A 551 10.12 16.38 -45.20
CA VAL A 551 10.72 15.25 -45.89
C VAL A 551 10.39 15.35 -47.38
N SER A 552 11.43 15.43 -48.22
CA SER A 552 11.23 15.51 -49.67
C SER A 552 10.75 14.19 -50.26
N THR A 553 10.03 14.26 -51.39
CA THR A 553 9.54 13.10 -52.15
C THR A 553 10.66 12.23 -52.74
N GLU A 554 11.91 12.69 -52.72
CA GLU A 554 13.08 11.89 -53.09
C GLU A 554 13.59 11.00 -51.94
N ARG A 555 13.27 11.38 -50.69
CA ARG A 555 13.72 10.68 -49.47
C ARG A 555 12.67 9.71 -48.96
N TYR A 556 11.39 9.98 -49.21
CA TYR A 556 10.26 9.18 -48.81
C TYR A 556 9.65 8.46 -50.02
N TYR A 557 9.40 7.16 -49.88
CA TYR A 557 8.63 6.38 -50.85
C TYR A 557 7.92 5.22 -50.18
N LEU A 558 6.87 4.73 -50.85
CA LEU A 558 6.15 3.51 -50.45
C LEU A 558 6.72 2.31 -51.20
N ASP A 559 7.21 1.33 -50.46
CA ASP A 559 7.72 0.08 -51.01
C ASP A 559 6.70 -1.04 -50.82
N SER A 560 5.96 -1.35 -51.89
CA SER A 560 4.98 -2.44 -51.90
C SER A 560 5.60 -3.82 -52.13
N GLU A 561 6.79 -3.91 -52.73
CA GLU A 561 7.42 -5.18 -53.09
C GLU A 561 8.06 -5.86 -51.88
N SER A 562 8.66 -5.08 -50.97
CA SER A 562 9.28 -5.61 -49.75
C SER A 562 8.32 -5.75 -48.56
N CYS A 563 7.08 -5.27 -48.70
CA CYS A 563 6.10 -5.32 -47.61
C CYS A 563 5.54 -6.73 -47.44
N ASN A 564 5.86 -7.35 -46.29
CA ASN A 564 5.43 -8.70 -45.91
C ASN A 564 4.59 -8.73 -44.62
N ASP A 565 3.94 -7.62 -44.30
CA ASP A 565 3.03 -7.56 -43.15
C ASP A 565 1.76 -8.36 -43.45
N GLU A 566 1.57 -9.46 -42.72
CA GLU A 566 0.43 -10.36 -42.86
C GLU A 566 -0.86 -9.80 -42.24
N ALA A 567 -0.77 -8.75 -41.42
CA ALA A 567 -1.96 -8.04 -40.98
C ALA A 567 -2.65 -7.30 -42.12
N LEU A 568 -1.91 -7.00 -43.20
CA LEU A 568 -2.35 -6.22 -44.35
C LEU A 568 -2.69 -7.12 -45.55
N PHE A 569 -3.65 -6.68 -46.37
CA PHE A 569 -4.13 -7.40 -47.54
C PHE A 569 -3.07 -7.45 -48.66
N PRO A 570 -2.76 -8.65 -49.21
CA PRO A 570 -1.84 -8.78 -50.32
C PRO A 570 -2.24 -7.93 -51.53
N GLY A 571 -1.31 -7.09 -52.01
CA GLY A 571 -1.56 -6.17 -53.13
C GLY A 571 -2.12 -4.80 -52.74
N MET A 572 -2.46 -4.58 -51.46
CA MET A 572 -2.85 -3.27 -50.92
C MET A 572 -2.09 -2.98 -49.61
N ARG A 573 -0.77 -3.22 -49.62
CA ARG A 573 0.15 -2.99 -48.50
C ARG A 573 1.46 -2.40 -49.01
N ALA A 574 2.08 -1.52 -48.22
CA ALA A 574 3.39 -0.95 -48.50
C ALA A 574 4.14 -0.61 -47.21
N ASN A 575 5.46 -0.75 -47.25
CA ASN A 575 6.36 -0.24 -46.22
C ASN A 575 6.53 1.27 -46.44
N VAL A 576 6.49 2.03 -45.35
CA VAL A 576 6.83 3.45 -45.35
C VAL A 576 8.34 3.56 -45.15
N VAL A 577 9.05 4.03 -46.17
CA VAL A 577 10.52 4.10 -46.18
C VAL A 577 10.97 5.56 -46.26
N VAL A 578 11.86 5.96 -45.35
CA VAL A 578 12.53 7.27 -45.36
C VAL A 578 14.04 7.04 -45.30
N ASP A 579 14.79 7.65 -46.21
CA ASP A 579 16.26 7.50 -46.31
C ASP A 579 16.73 6.04 -46.33
N LYS A 580 15.99 5.17 -47.04
CA LYS A 580 16.22 3.72 -47.13
C LYS A 580 16.00 2.94 -45.82
N LYS A 581 15.50 3.58 -44.76
CA LYS A 581 15.08 2.91 -43.52
C LYS A 581 13.57 2.77 -43.49
N THR A 582 13.08 1.56 -43.23
CA THR A 582 11.64 1.35 -42.97
C THR A 582 11.29 1.94 -41.62
N ILE A 583 10.30 2.83 -41.59
CA ILE A 583 9.80 3.46 -40.36
C ILE A 583 8.41 2.96 -39.98
N GLY A 584 7.74 2.19 -40.84
CA GLY A 584 6.39 1.71 -40.58
C GLY A 584 5.74 1.05 -41.80
N SER A 585 4.44 0.84 -41.74
CA SER A 585 3.64 0.24 -42.82
C SER A 585 2.30 0.95 -43.00
N VAL A 586 1.78 0.91 -44.23
CA VAL A 586 0.46 1.42 -44.61
C VAL A 586 -0.26 0.40 -45.48
N GLY A 587 -1.54 0.18 -45.25
CA GLY A 587 -2.31 -0.77 -46.05
C GLY A 587 -3.75 -0.96 -45.61
N VAL A 588 -4.45 -1.80 -46.36
CA VAL A 588 -5.79 -2.28 -46.02
C VAL A 588 -5.65 -3.52 -45.16
N LEU A 589 -6.40 -3.64 -44.06
CA LEU A 589 -6.36 -4.83 -43.20
C LEU A 589 -6.83 -6.08 -43.95
N HIS A 590 -6.19 -7.21 -43.66
CA HIS A 590 -6.60 -8.51 -44.17
C HIS A 590 -8.01 -8.87 -43.64
N PRO A 591 -8.91 -9.45 -44.47
CA PRO A 591 -10.27 -9.79 -44.05
C PRO A 591 -10.36 -10.69 -42.79
N GLU A 592 -9.36 -11.54 -42.60
CA GLU A 592 -9.27 -12.40 -41.42
C GLU A 592 -9.01 -11.59 -40.14
N VAL A 593 -8.17 -10.55 -40.19
CA VAL A 593 -7.95 -9.63 -39.06
C VAL A 593 -9.23 -8.87 -38.74
N ILE A 594 -9.91 -8.34 -39.76
CA ILE A 594 -11.20 -7.65 -39.60
C ILE A 594 -12.22 -8.56 -38.89
N THR A 595 -12.26 -9.84 -39.29
CA THR A 595 -13.15 -10.84 -38.68
C THR A 595 -12.76 -11.16 -37.24
N ASN A 596 -11.45 -11.34 -36.95
CA ASN A 596 -10.94 -11.62 -35.61
C ASN A 596 -11.29 -10.51 -34.60
N PHE A 597 -11.24 -9.25 -35.03
CA PHE A 597 -11.65 -8.09 -34.22
C PHE A 597 -13.16 -7.80 -34.28
N GLY A 598 -13.97 -8.65 -34.93
CA GLY A 598 -15.43 -8.52 -34.96
C GLY A 598 -15.94 -7.30 -35.73
N LEU A 599 -15.19 -6.84 -36.73
CA LEU A 599 -15.47 -5.69 -37.58
C LEU A 599 -16.21 -6.13 -38.86
N GLY A 600 -17.01 -5.23 -39.44
CA GLY A 600 -17.86 -5.54 -40.60
C GLY A 600 -17.57 -4.74 -41.88
N PHE A 601 -16.72 -3.71 -41.78
CA PHE A 601 -16.37 -2.82 -42.89
C PHE A 601 -14.87 -2.91 -43.18
N PRO A 602 -14.43 -2.62 -44.42
CA PRO A 602 -13.00 -2.56 -44.73
C PRO A 602 -12.32 -1.40 -43.98
N VAL A 603 -11.10 -1.66 -43.52
CA VAL A 603 -10.33 -0.73 -42.70
C VAL A 603 -8.94 -0.56 -43.31
N SER A 604 -8.54 0.68 -43.57
CA SER A 604 -7.15 1.02 -43.87
C SER A 604 -6.44 1.52 -42.62
N VAL A 605 -5.17 1.15 -42.46
CA VAL A 605 -4.33 1.52 -41.33
C VAL A 605 -2.96 1.99 -41.80
N CYS A 606 -2.33 2.84 -41.00
CA CYS A 606 -0.90 3.14 -41.09
C CYS A 606 -0.35 3.25 -39.68
N GLU A 607 0.85 2.72 -39.47
CA GLU A 607 1.62 2.90 -38.24
C GLU A 607 3.06 3.23 -38.61
N ILE A 608 3.58 4.35 -38.09
CA ILE A 608 4.96 4.81 -38.30
C ILE A 608 5.63 5.18 -36.98
N CYS A 609 6.92 4.85 -36.86
CA CYS A 609 7.81 5.32 -35.82
C CYS A 609 8.20 6.77 -36.12
N ILE A 610 7.88 7.69 -35.20
CA ILE A 610 8.12 9.12 -35.40
C ILE A 610 9.46 9.58 -34.80
N GLU A 611 10.13 8.73 -34.01
CA GLU A 611 11.43 9.06 -33.41
C GLU A 611 12.54 9.31 -34.43
N SER A 612 12.40 8.76 -35.65
CA SER A 612 13.36 8.99 -36.72
C SER A 612 13.37 10.43 -37.25
N PHE A 613 12.42 11.28 -36.82
CA PHE A 613 12.26 12.67 -37.25
C PHE A 613 12.59 13.71 -36.17
N VAL A 614 13.05 13.27 -35.00
CA VAL A 614 13.39 14.14 -33.86
C VAL A 614 14.77 14.78 -34.01
#